data_AF-A0AA35SV46-F1
#
_entry.id   AF-A0AA35SV46-F1
#
_cell.length_a   1.000
_cell.length_b   1.000
_cell.length_c   1.000
_cell.angle_alpha   90.00
_cell.angle_beta   90.00
_cell.angle_gamma   90.00
#
_symmetry.space_group_name_H-M   'P 1'
#
loop_
_entity.id
_entity.type
_entity.pdbx_description
1 polymer ?
#
loop_
_entity_poly.entity_id
_entity_poly.type
_entity_poly.pdbx_seq_one_letter_code
_entity_poly.pdbx_strand_id
1 'polypeptide(L)'
;MCPDLQYKPAMAEGCPEDKRPVFGNRRLEDTARVLEHNAWDDVEWGEEQKREAEEKVAENSHDLVAEEEREGYEAAAAEYWDNFYQQHQNKFFKDRHWLFTEFPELSSDPRSGVDRRRTVWEVGCGAGNTVFPLLQTNKDEGLFVYCSDFSKTAVRLVQENSLYAEGRCHAFQCDITDHACPPPFPPSSVDIIILVFVLSAIHPSK
;
A
#
# COMPACT_ATOMS: atom_id res chain seq x y z
N MET A 1 -2.87 32.90 0.99
CA MET A 1 -1.60 32.42 1.56
C MET A 1 -1.91 31.88 2.95
N CYS A 2 -2.04 30.56 3.09
CA CYS A 2 -2.14 29.92 4.41
C CYS A 2 -0.71 29.72 4.92
N PRO A 3 -0.40 30.07 6.19
CA PRO A 3 0.94 29.90 6.72
C PRO A 3 1.25 28.42 6.96
N ASP A 4 2.49 28.04 6.64
CA ASP A 4 3.05 26.70 6.85
C ASP A 4 2.98 26.29 8.32
N LEU A 5 2.13 25.32 8.63
CA LEU A 5 2.17 24.58 9.90
C LEU A 5 3.36 23.62 9.86
N GLN A 6 4.53 24.12 10.25
CA GLN A 6 5.65 23.28 10.63
C GLN A 6 5.26 22.44 11.85
N TYR A 7 5.06 21.14 11.64
CA TYR A 7 4.94 20.17 12.71
C TYR A 7 6.22 20.16 13.54
N LYS A 8 6.15 20.68 14.77
CA LYS A 8 7.18 20.46 15.79
C LYS A 8 6.66 19.38 16.74
N PRO A 9 7.31 18.21 16.83
CA PRO A 9 6.93 17.24 17.84
C PRO A 9 7.21 17.84 19.23
N ALA A 10 6.22 17.76 20.11
CA ALA A 10 6.43 18.08 21.51
C ALA A 10 7.43 17.08 22.09
N MET A 11 8.61 17.57 22.49
CA MET A 11 9.55 16.80 23.30
C MET A 11 8.92 16.69 24.69
N ALA A 12 8.36 15.54 25.02
CA ALA A 12 7.90 15.26 26.37
C ALA A 12 9.13 15.18 27.29
N GLU A 13 9.16 16.03 28.31
CA GLU A 13 10.13 15.97 29.39
C GLU A 13 9.85 14.73 30.26
N GLY A 14 10.81 13.80 30.28
CA GLY A 14 11.12 12.95 31.44
C GLY A 14 10.28 11.69 31.69
N CYS A 15 10.73 10.54 31.20
CA CYS A 15 10.97 9.31 31.98
C CYS A 15 11.87 8.35 31.17
N PRO A 16 13.01 7.86 31.69
CA PRO A 16 13.99 7.12 30.90
C PRO A 16 13.63 5.63 30.85
N GLU A 17 12.53 5.26 30.17
CA GLU A 17 12.29 3.86 29.76
C GLU A 17 11.18 3.66 28.72
N ASP A 18 10.53 4.72 28.23
CA ASP A 18 9.44 4.56 27.26
C ASP A 18 9.98 4.48 25.83
N LYS A 19 10.49 3.30 25.46
CA LYS A 19 10.59 2.96 24.04
C LYS A 19 9.19 3.09 23.48
N ARG A 20 8.99 4.06 22.57
CA ARG A 20 7.72 4.26 21.88
C ARG A 20 7.19 2.89 21.46
N PRO A 21 6.01 2.45 21.96
CA PRO A 21 5.50 1.12 21.66
C PRO A 21 5.44 0.96 20.15
N VAL A 22 5.73 -0.26 19.67
CA VAL A 22 5.67 -0.58 18.24
C VAL A 22 4.29 -0.16 17.75
N PHE A 23 4.28 0.70 16.74
CA PHE A 23 3.07 1.32 16.24
C PHE A 23 2.01 0.26 15.85
N GLY A 24 0.72 0.52 16.08
CA GLY A 24 -0.38 -0.40 15.77
C GLY A 24 -0.70 -1.47 16.82
N ASN A 25 0.05 -1.53 17.94
CA ASN A 25 -0.15 -2.54 18.99
C ASN A 25 -0.81 -1.98 20.26
N ARG A 26 -1.30 -0.75 20.21
CA ARG A 26 -1.95 -0.10 21.35
C ARG A 26 -3.40 -0.56 21.41
N ARG A 27 -3.81 -1.17 22.52
CA ARG A 27 -5.23 -1.36 22.84
C ARG A 27 -5.81 -0.07 23.41
N LEU A 28 -6.87 0.44 22.80
CA LEU A 28 -7.55 1.64 23.28
C LEU A 28 -8.58 1.25 24.35
N GLU A 29 -8.17 1.33 25.61
CA GLU A 29 -9.08 1.11 26.75
C GLU A 29 -9.79 2.40 27.19
N ASP A 30 -9.17 3.56 26.96
CA ASP A 30 -9.69 4.88 27.33
C ASP A 30 -10.02 5.71 26.07
N THR A 31 -11.31 5.96 25.86
CA THR A 31 -11.85 6.68 24.69
C THR A 31 -11.44 8.16 24.65
N ALA A 32 -10.99 8.75 25.77
CA ALA A 32 -10.47 10.12 25.78
C ALA A 32 -9.13 10.24 25.03
N ARG A 33 -8.42 9.11 24.83
CA ARG A 33 -7.05 9.07 24.30
C ARG A 33 -7.01 8.70 22.81
N VAL A 34 -8.14 8.71 22.11
CA VAL A 34 -8.25 8.36 20.67
C VAL A 34 -7.29 9.16 19.79
N LEU A 35 -7.02 10.42 20.13
CA LEU A 35 -6.24 11.35 19.29
C LEU A 35 -4.74 11.42 19.67
N GLU A 36 -4.30 10.64 20.66
CA GLU A 36 -2.91 10.70 21.15
C GLU A 36 -1.90 9.98 20.23
N HIS A 37 -2.35 8.98 19.48
CA HIS A 37 -1.51 8.19 18.56
C HIS A 37 -2.14 8.11 17.15
N ASN A 38 -1.34 7.79 16.12
CA ASN A 38 -1.86 7.61 14.75
C ASN A 38 -2.86 6.44 14.67
N ALA A 39 -3.68 6.50 13.62
CA ALA A 39 -5.02 5.94 13.40
C ALA A 39 -5.30 4.41 13.58
N TRP A 40 -4.49 3.66 14.32
CA TRP A 40 -4.57 2.19 14.33
C TRP A 40 -4.44 1.61 15.74
N ASP A 41 -5.35 2.00 16.65
CA ASP A 41 -5.50 1.30 17.92
C ASP A 41 -6.24 -0.04 17.70
N ASP A 42 -5.82 -1.10 18.38
CA ASP A 42 -6.56 -2.35 18.49
C ASP A 42 -7.77 -2.10 19.40
N VAL A 43 -8.95 -2.04 18.79
CA VAL A 43 -10.22 -1.79 19.48
C VAL A 43 -11.04 -3.07 19.40
N GLU A 44 -11.42 -3.61 20.55
CA GLU A 44 -12.44 -4.66 20.59
C GLU A 44 -13.81 -4.05 20.29
N TRP A 45 -14.49 -4.58 19.29
CA TRP A 45 -15.79 -4.06 18.89
C TRP A 45 -16.85 -4.50 19.91
N GLY A 46 -17.58 -3.52 20.44
CA GLY A 46 -18.78 -3.78 21.20
C GLY A 46 -19.90 -4.34 20.33
N GLU A 47 -20.91 -4.93 20.96
CA GLU A 47 -22.07 -5.50 20.25
C GLU A 47 -22.84 -4.46 19.42
N GLU A 48 -22.92 -3.21 19.90
CA GLU A 48 -23.54 -2.11 19.15
C GLU A 48 -22.78 -1.78 17.86
N GLN A 49 -21.45 -1.67 17.92
CA GLN A 49 -20.62 -1.38 16.75
C GLN A 49 -20.68 -2.50 15.70
N LYS A 50 -20.72 -3.76 16.16
CA LYS A 50 -20.92 -4.91 15.27
C LYS A 50 -22.28 -4.82 14.57
N ARG A 51 -23.35 -4.57 15.32
CA ARG A 51 -24.70 -4.41 14.77
C ARG A 51 -24.77 -3.27 13.75
N GLU A 52 -24.18 -2.11 14.05
CA GLU A 52 -24.15 -0.97 13.11
C GLU A 52 -23.37 -1.29 11.83
N ALA A 53 -22.28 -2.03 11.92
CA ALA A 53 -21.53 -2.46 10.75
C ALA A 53 -22.30 -3.48 9.92
N GLU A 54 -22.96 -4.45 10.56
CA GLU A 54 -23.84 -5.41 9.88
C GLU A 54 -24.98 -4.71 9.14
N GLU A 55 -25.61 -3.72 9.77
CA GLU A 55 -26.65 -2.90 9.14
C GLU A 55 -26.14 -2.14 7.93
N LYS A 56 -24.95 -1.51 8.02
CA LYS A 56 -24.32 -0.83 6.87
C LYS A 56 -23.92 -1.78 5.77
N VAL A 57 -23.44 -2.98 6.10
CA VAL A 57 -23.12 -4.00 5.10
C VAL A 57 -24.40 -4.45 4.39
N ALA A 58 -25.49 -4.69 5.13
CA ALA A 58 -26.78 -5.03 4.54
C ALA A 58 -27.34 -3.92 3.65
N GLU A 59 -27.23 -2.65 4.08
CA GLU A 59 -27.63 -1.48 3.29
C GLU A 59 -26.82 -1.39 1.99
N ASN A 60 -25.49 -1.46 2.07
CA ASN A 60 -24.60 -1.38 0.91
C ASN A 60 -24.66 -2.60 -0.02
N SER A 61 -25.21 -3.72 0.46
CA SER A 61 -25.33 -4.97 -0.30
C SER A 61 -26.75 -5.23 -0.80
N HIS A 62 -27.68 -4.29 -0.61
CA HIS A 62 -29.07 -4.45 -1.02
C HIS A 62 -29.21 -4.38 -2.54
N ASP A 63 -28.68 -3.34 -3.16
CA ASP A 63 -28.75 -3.12 -4.61
C ASP A 63 -27.44 -3.57 -5.26
N LEU A 64 -27.45 -4.77 -5.82
CA LEU A 64 -26.33 -5.31 -6.57
C LEU A 64 -26.46 -4.95 -8.05
N VAL A 65 -25.32 -4.74 -8.70
CA VAL A 65 -25.24 -4.64 -10.17
C VAL A 65 -25.76 -5.92 -10.80
N ALA A 66 -26.41 -5.80 -11.96
CA ALA A 66 -26.91 -6.97 -12.68
C ALA A 66 -25.75 -7.90 -13.07
N GLU A 67 -26.02 -9.19 -13.16
CA GLU A 67 -25.00 -10.20 -13.48
C GLU A 67 -24.28 -9.89 -14.80
N GLU A 68 -25.02 -9.51 -15.84
CA GLU A 68 -24.46 -9.14 -17.14
C GLU A 68 -23.53 -7.92 -17.07
N GLU A 69 -23.88 -6.92 -16.26
CA GLU A 69 -23.03 -5.74 -16.04
C GLU A 69 -21.77 -6.12 -15.26
N ARG A 70 -21.90 -6.98 -14.24
CA ARG A 70 -20.76 -7.48 -13.45
C ARG A 70 -19.78 -8.25 -14.33
N GLU A 71 -20.27 -9.18 -15.15
CA GLU A 71 -19.44 -9.93 -16.11
C GLU A 71 -18.79 -8.98 -17.11
N GLY A 72 -19.50 -7.94 -17.57
CA GLY A 72 -18.96 -6.88 -18.41
C GLY A 72 -17.83 -6.10 -17.75
N TYR A 73 -17.97 -5.71 -16.49
CA TYR A 73 -16.92 -5.03 -15.73
C TYR A 73 -15.69 -5.90 -15.53
N GLU A 74 -15.86 -7.18 -15.22
CA GLU A 74 -14.77 -8.14 -15.06
C GLU A 74 -14.02 -8.35 -16.39
N ALA A 75 -14.75 -8.58 -17.49
CA ALA A 75 -14.16 -8.80 -18.81
C ALA A 75 -13.39 -7.56 -19.33
N ALA A 76 -13.88 -6.36 -19.00
CA ALA A 76 -13.28 -5.09 -19.42
C ALA A 76 -12.39 -4.44 -18.34
N ALA A 77 -12.07 -5.14 -17.24
CA ALA A 77 -11.33 -4.58 -16.11
C ALA A 77 -9.99 -3.94 -16.54
N ALA A 78 -9.28 -4.60 -17.48
CA ALA A 78 -8.02 -4.10 -18.03
C ALA A 78 -8.18 -2.72 -18.68
N GLU A 79 -9.23 -2.56 -19.48
CA GLU A 79 -9.53 -1.33 -20.20
C GLU A 79 -9.91 -0.21 -19.23
N TYR A 80 -10.74 -0.51 -18.22
CA TYR A 80 -11.13 0.48 -17.22
C TYR A 80 -9.94 1.01 -16.43
N TRP A 81 -9.03 0.13 -15.99
CA TRP A 81 -7.83 0.56 -15.28
C TRP A 81 -6.86 1.32 -16.18
N ASP A 82 -6.66 0.90 -17.44
CA ASP A 82 -5.85 1.66 -18.40
C ASP A 82 -6.42 3.06 -18.65
N ASN A 83 -7.74 3.17 -18.88
CA ASN A 83 -8.42 4.44 -19.08
C ASN A 83 -8.32 5.34 -17.85
N PHE A 84 -8.46 4.78 -16.65
CA PHE A 84 -8.28 5.52 -15.39
C PHE A 84 -6.89 6.15 -15.31
N TYR A 85 -5.82 5.39 -15.57
CA TYR A 85 -4.46 5.93 -15.51
C TYR A 85 -4.13 6.86 -16.67
N GLN A 86 -4.74 6.70 -17.84
CA GLN A 86 -4.61 7.66 -18.94
C GLN A 86 -5.18 9.03 -18.54
N GLN A 87 -6.34 9.04 -17.87
CA GLN A 87 -7.03 10.27 -17.47
C GLN A 87 -6.36 10.94 -16.26
N HIS A 88 -6.01 10.16 -15.23
CA HIS A 88 -5.58 10.71 -13.95
C HIS A 88 -4.07 10.73 -13.74
N GLN A 89 -3.31 9.93 -14.50
CA GLN A 89 -1.85 9.83 -14.40
C GLN A 89 -1.41 9.58 -12.95
N ASN A 90 -0.48 10.38 -12.43
CA ASN A 90 0.03 10.28 -11.06
C ASN A 90 -0.67 11.21 -10.05
N LYS A 91 -1.86 11.74 -10.37
CA LYS A 91 -2.49 12.83 -9.59
C LYS A 91 -3.62 12.38 -8.67
N PHE A 92 -4.10 11.14 -8.82
CA PHE A 92 -5.26 10.65 -8.06
C PHE A 92 -4.88 10.14 -6.67
N PHE A 93 -3.94 9.18 -6.60
CA PHE A 93 -3.49 8.62 -5.34
C PHE A 93 -2.38 9.46 -4.73
N LYS A 94 -2.41 9.57 -3.40
CA LYS A 94 -1.32 10.18 -2.62
C LYS A 94 -0.20 9.18 -2.39
N ASP A 95 1.01 9.70 -2.28
CA ASP A 95 2.19 8.95 -1.88
C ASP A 95 2.03 8.32 -0.50
N ARG A 96 2.38 7.03 -0.41
CA ARG A 96 2.12 6.17 0.75
C ARG A 96 3.20 6.25 1.82
N HIS A 97 3.66 7.47 2.13
CA HIS A 97 4.69 7.71 3.16
C HIS A 97 4.35 7.09 4.53
N TRP A 98 3.06 6.95 4.83
CA TRP A 98 2.59 6.32 6.05
C TRP A 98 3.08 4.87 6.20
N LEU A 99 3.24 4.12 5.10
CA LEU A 99 3.69 2.73 5.14
C LEU A 99 5.03 2.55 5.87
N PHE A 100 5.95 3.51 5.78
CA PHE A 100 7.27 3.39 6.43
C PHE A 100 7.23 3.69 7.94
N THR A 101 6.16 4.34 8.39
CA THR A 101 5.88 4.50 9.83
C THR A 101 5.28 3.23 10.40
N GLU A 102 4.38 2.61 9.64
CA GLU A 102 3.62 1.40 10.03
C GLU A 102 4.45 0.12 9.96
N PHE A 103 5.27 0.00 8.92
CA PHE A 103 6.06 -1.20 8.62
C PHE A 103 7.55 -0.84 8.59
N PRO A 104 8.21 -0.71 9.76
CA PRO A 104 9.63 -0.40 9.84
C PRO A 104 10.52 -1.38 9.05
N GLU A 105 10.07 -2.60 8.82
CA GLU A 105 10.74 -3.62 8.00
C GLU A 105 10.89 -3.22 6.52
N LEU A 106 10.10 -2.27 6.02
CA LEU A 106 10.28 -1.69 4.69
C LEU A 106 11.49 -0.73 4.63
N SER A 107 11.90 -0.21 5.79
CA SER A 107 13.09 0.64 5.91
C SER A 107 14.36 -0.19 5.96
N SER A 108 15.49 0.43 5.64
CA SER A 108 16.81 -0.20 5.75
C SER A 108 17.03 -0.67 7.19
N ASP A 109 17.43 -1.93 7.40
CA ASP A 109 17.90 -2.35 8.73
C ASP A 109 19.41 -2.04 8.81
N PRO A 110 19.86 -1.11 9.67
CA PRO A 110 21.28 -0.83 9.83
C PRO A 110 22.09 -2.05 10.31
N ARG A 111 21.41 -3.08 10.83
CA ARG A 111 21.99 -4.30 11.39
C ARG A 111 21.98 -5.47 10.40
N SER A 112 21.26 -5.37 9.28
CA SER A 112 21.47 -6.32 8.19
C SER A 112 22.84 -6.01 7.60
N GLY A 113 23.80 -6.91 7.80
CA GLY A 113 25.15 -6.74 7.26
C GLY A 113 25.11 -6.36 5.78
N VAL A 114 26.12 -5.60 5.36
CA VAL A 114 26.28 -4.91 4.05
C VAL A 114 26.10 -5.81 2.81
N ASP A 115 25.87 -7.11 2.99
CA ASP A 115 25.91 -8.14 1.95
C ASP A 115 24.54 -8.79 1.66
N ARG A 116 23.45 -8.42 2.36
CA ARG A 116 22.12 -8.99 2.07
C ARG A 116 21.28 -8.02 1.23
N ARG A 117 21.16 -8.32 -0.06
CA ARG A 117 20.17 -7.69 -0.96
C ARG A 117 18.75 -7.98 -0.45
N ARG A 118 17.90 -6.95 -0.35
CA ARG A 118 16.48 -7.08 0.01
C ARG A 118 15.61 -6.85 -1.21
N THR A 119 14.67 -7.75 -1.44
CA THR A 119 13.77 -7.69 -2.59
C THR A 119 12.33 -7.46 -2.14
N VAL A 120 11.69 -6.43 -2.68
CA VAL A 120 10.26 -6.13 -2.45
C VAL A 120 9.50 -6.30 -3.76
N TRP A 121 8.28 -6.84 -3.70
CA TRP A 121 7.35 -6.82 -4.82
C TRP A 121 6.08 -6.06 -4.45
N GLU A 122 5.85 -4.91 -5.07
CA GLU A 122 4.55 -4.24 -5.02
C GLU A 122 3.66 -4.74 -6.15
N VAL A 123 2.53 -5.33 -5.78
CA VAL A 123 1.46 -5.73 -6.69
C VAL A 123 0.43 -4.61 -6.77
N GLY A 124 -0.03 -4.27 -7.97
CA GLY A 124 -0.90 -3.11 -8.19
C GLY A 124 -0.18 -1.80 -7.91
N CYS A 125 1.00 -1.62 -8.51
CA CYS A 125 1.89 -0.50 -8.21
C CYS A 125 1.34 0.87 -8.69
N GLY A 126 0.34 0.87 -9.57
CA GLY A 126 -0.27 2.08 -10.10
C GLY A 126 0.76 3.03 -10.70
N ALA A 127 0.70 4.31 -10.31
CA ALA A 127 1.68 5.32 -10.73
C ALA A 127 2.95 5.36 -9.84
N GLY A 128 3.18 4.36 -9.00
CA GLY A 128 4.38 4.23 -8.16
C GLY A 128 4.32 4.99 -6.82
N ASN A 129 3.12 5.27 -6.30
CA ASN A 129 2.92 6.04 -5.07
C ASN A 129 3.46 5.35 -3.80
N THR A 130 3.79 4.06 -3.84
CA THR A 130 4.58 3.38 -2.79
C THR A 130 6.03 3.23 -3.22
N VAL A 131 6.28 2.79 -4.47
CA VAL A 131 7.62 2.58 -5.04
C VAL A 131 8.54 3.78 -4.82
N PHE A 132 8.15 4.98 -5.26
CA PHE A 132 9.06 6.13 -5.24
C PHE A 132 9.35 6.62 -3.82
N PRO A 133 8.35 6.78 -2.92
CA PRO A 133 8.63 7.10 -1.54
C PRO A 133 9.53 6.05 -0.85
N LEU A 134 9.37 4.76 -1.18
CA LEU A 134 10.20 3.69 -0.64
C LEU A 134 11.65 3.86 -1.09
N LEU A 135 11.88 4.04 -2.40
CA LEU A 135 13.22 4.25 -2.94
C LEU A 135 13.89 5.55 -2.44
N GLN A 136 13.10 6.61 -2.25
CA GLN A 136 13.61 7.89 -1.75
C GLN A 136 14.01 7.81 -0.27
N THR A 137 13.22 7.11 0.55
CA THR A 137 13.45 6.99 1.99
C THR A 137 14.53 5.95 2.31
N ASN A 138 14.57 4.86 1.55
CA ASN A 138 15.51 3.76 1.77
C ASN A 138 16.82 3.96 0.98
N LYS A 139 17.87 4.37 1.69
CA LYS A 139 19.21 4.63 1.11
C LYS A 139 20.06 3.37 0.93
N ASP A 140 19.58 2.21 1.35
CA ASP A 140 20.28 0.94 1.14
C ASP A 140 20.37 0.62 -0.35
N GLU A 141 21.58 0.55 -0.90
CA GLU A 141 21.81 0.16 -2.30
C GLU A 141 21.45 -1.30 -2.58
N GLY A 142 21.35 -2.13 -1.54
CA GLY A 142 20.89 -3.51 -1.61
C GLY A 142 19.37 -3.66 -1.77
N LEU A 143 18.57 -2.60 -1.67
CA LEU A 143 17.12 -2.69 -1.91
C LEU A 143 16.81 -2.71 -3.41
N PHE A 144 16.06 -3.74 -3.84
CA PHE A 144 15.48 -3.82 -5.17
C PHE A 144 13.96 -3.98 -5.11
N VAL A 145 13.23 -3.18 -5.89
CA VAL A 145 11.76 -3.17 -5.91
C VAL A 145 11.24 -3.65 -7.27
N TYR A 146 10.62 -4.82 -7.28
CA TYR A 146 9.72 -5.23 -8.35
C TYR A 146 8.39 -4.51 -8.15
N CYS A 147 7.85 -3.93 -9.22
CA CYS A 147 6.56 -3.26 -9.16
C CYS A 147 5.73 -3.67 -10.37
N SER A 148 4.57 -4.25 -10.14
CA SER A 148 3.72 -4.72 -11.22
C SER A 148 2.33 -4.16 -11.14
N ASP A 149 1.74 -3.96 -12.30
CA ASP A 149 0.33 -3.61 -12.42
C ASP A 149 -0.28 -4.37 -13.60
N PHE A 150 -1.58 -4.63 -13.50
CA PHE A 150 -2.35 -5.20 -14.59
C PHE A 150 -2.47 -4.20 -15.76
N SER A 151 -2.55 -2.90 -15.43
CA SER A 151 -2.59 -1.80 -16.38
C SER A 151 -1.22 -1.53 -17.01
N LYS A 152 -1.15 -1.59 -18.34
CA LYS A 152 0.05 -1.17 -19.10
C LYS A 152 0.33 0.32 -18.91
N THR A 153 -0.73 1.11 -18.78
CA THR A 153 -0.62 2.55 -18.59
C THR A 153 0.01 2.87 -17.23
N ALA A 154 -0.41 2.20 -16.16
CA ALA A 154 0.20 2.32 -14.84
C ALA A 154 1.70 2.01 -14.87
N VAL A 155 2.08 0.86 -15.43
CA VAL A 155 3.48 0.44 -15.58
C VAL A 155 4.29 1.48 -16.34
N ARG A 156 3.74 2.02 -17.44
CA ARG A 156 4.39 3.07 -18.23
C ARG A 156 4.62 4.34 -17.41
N LEU A 157 3.64 4.78 -16.60
CA LEU A 157 3.80 5.96 -15.74
C LEU A 157 4.93 5.78 -14.72
N VAL A 158 5.12 4.57 -14.21
CA VAL A 158 6.26 4.25 -13.33
C VAL A 158 7.57 4.32 -14.11
N GLN A 159 7.64 3.71 -15.29
CA GLN A 159 8.85 3.68 -16.12
C GLN A 159 9.26 5.08 -16.62
N GLU A 160 8.31 5.96 -16.90
CA GLU A 160 8.55 7.34 -17.37
C GLU A 160 8.86 8.33 -16.23
N ASN A 161 8.72 7.90 -14.97
CA ASN A 161 9.01 8.76 -13.83
C ASN A 161 10.51 9.08 -13.75
N SER A 162 10.86 10.33 -13.45
CA SER A 162 12.27 10.77 -13.34
C SER A 162 13.05 10.12 -12.21
N LEU A 163 12.36 9.53 -11.23
CA LEU A 163 12.95 8.77 -10.12
C LEU A 163 13.10 7.28 -10.44
N TYR A 164 12.62 6.82 -11.59
CA TYR A 164 12.79 5.44 -12.03
C TYR A 164 14.28 5.16 -12.27
N ALA A 165 14.78 4.12 -11.62
CA ALA A 165 16.16 3.70 -11.74
C ALA A 165 16.21 2.18 -11.89
N GLU A 166 16.58 1.68 -13.07
CA GLU A 166 16.59 0.24 -13.40
C GLU A 166 17.46 -0.60 -12.45
N GLY A 167 18.49 0.01 -11.84
CA GLY A 167 19.32 -0.64 -10.83
C GLY A 167 18.63 -0.81 -9.46
N ARG A 168 17.51 -0.12 -9.23
CA ARG A 168 16.80 -0.05 -7.95
C ARG A 168 15.37 -0.59 -8.04
N CYS A 169 14.75 -0.54 -9.21
CA CYS A 169 13.42 -1.11 -9.43
C CYS A 169 13.21 -1.63 -10.85
N HIS A 170 12.24 -2.52 -10.99
CA HIS A 170 11.79 -3.03 -12.28
C HIS A 170 10.27 -3.04 -12.35
N ALA A 171 9.72 -2.21 -13.23
CA ALA A 171 8.30 -2.12 -13.49
C ALA A 171 7.89 -3.03 -14.66
N PHE A 172 6.89 -3.88 -14.46
CA PHE A 172 6.41 -4.83 -15.47
C PHE A 172 4.90 -5.05 -15.41
N GLN A 173 4.29 -5.37 -16.55
CA GLN A 173 2.87 -5.73 -16.56
C GLN A 173 2.68 -7.13 -16.00
N CYS A 174 1.73 -7.30 -15.08
CA CYS A 174 1.35 -8.59 -14.53
C CYS A 174 -0.12 -8.57 -14.10
N ASP A 175 -0.90 -9.51 -14.65
CA ASP A 175 -2.17 -9.91 -14.06
C ASP A 175 -1.89 -11.07 -13.10
N ILE A 176 -2.06 -10.85 -11.79
CA ILE A 176 -1.79 -11.88 -10.79
C ILE A 176 -2.82 -13.02 -10.80
N THR A 177 -3.94 -12.85 -11.50
CA THR A 177 -4.94 -13.90 -11.72
C THR A 177 -4.61 -14.76 -12.94
N ASP A 178 -3.66 -14.34 -13.77
CA ASP A 178 -3.20 -15.10 -14.94
C ASP A 178 -1.90 -15.85 -14.64
N HIS A 179 -2.00 -17.18 -14.47
CA HIS A 179 -0.85 -18.05 -14.25
C HIS A 179 0.08 -18.19 -15.47
N ALA A 180 -0.31 -17.70 -16.65
CA ALA A 180 0.51 -17.79 -17.86
C ALA A 180 1.64 -16.73 -17.91
N CYS A 181 1.60 -15.71 -17.05
CA CYS A 181 2.59 -14.63 -17.02
C CYS A 181 3.39 -14.64 -15.70
N PRO A 182 4.42 -15.50 -15.59
CA PRO A 182 5.21 -15.55 -14.37
C PRO A 182 5.98 -14.22 -14.18
N PRO A 183 6.12 -13.76 -12.94
CA PRO A 183 6.90 -12.56 -12.66
C PRO A 183 8.38 -12.76 -13.03
N PRO A 184 9.14 -11.67 -13.29
CA PRO A 184 10.52 -11.71 -13.77
C PRO A 184 11.54 -11.99 -12.65
N PHE A 185 11.19 -12.89 -11.73
CA PHE A 185 12.04 -13.32 -10.63
C PHE A 185 11.79 -14.79 -10.26
N PRO A 186 12.78 -15.50 -9.70
CA PRO A 186 12.60 -16.90 -9.30
C PRO A 186 11.58 -17.06 -8.16
N PRO A 187 10.93 -18.22 -8.04
CA PRO A 187 10.16 -18.57 -6.83
C PRO A 187 11.02 -18.45 -5.56
N SER A 188 10.40 -18.07 -4.45
CA SER A 188 11.08 -17.93 -3.14
C SER A 188 12.27 -16.95 -3.12
N SER A 189 12.23 -15.90 -3.95
CA SER A 189 13.31 -14.89 -4.05
C SER A 189 12.92 -13.47 -3.60
N VAL A 190 11.64 -13.25 -3.27
CA VAL A 190 11.11 -11.97 -2.78
C VAL A 190 11.00 -12.03 -1.26
N ASP A 191 11.55 -11.02 -0.56
CA ASP A 191 11.50 -10.95 0.90
C ASP A 191 10.17 -10.37 1.41
N ILE A 192 9.59 -9.39 0.69
CA ILE A 192 8.36 -8.68 1.09
C ILE A 192 7.44 -8.50 -0.12
N ILE A 193 6.15 -8.79 0.04
CA ILE A 193 5.12 -8.50 -0.96
C ILE A 193 4.15 -7.45 -0.38
N ILE A 194 3.90 -6.38 -1.14
CA ILE A 194 2.98 -5.30 -0.78
C ILE A 194 1.76 -5.39 -1.69
N LEU A 195 0.57 -5.50 -1.09
CA LEU A 195 -0.72 -5.46 -1.79
C LEU A 195 -1.63 -4.43 -1.11
N VAL A 196 -1.84 -3.28 -1.76
CA VAL A 196 -2.72 -2.21 -1.25
C VAL A 196 -3.87 -2.00 -2.23
N PHE A 197 -5.11 -2.26 -1.80
CA PHE A 197 -6.33 -2.22 -2.63
C PHE A 197 -6.35 -3.18 -3.83
N VAL A 198 -5.50 -4.21 -3.83
CA VAL A 198 -5.43 -5.20 -4.92
C VAL A 198 -6.47 -6.30 -4.75
N LEU A 199 -6.43 -7.03 -3.63
CA LEU A 199 -7.27 -8.22 -3.42
C LEU A 199 -8.77 -7.89 -3.42
N SER A 200 -9.14 -6.70 -2.95
CA SER A 200 -10.52 -6.22 -2.97
C SER A 200 -11.06 -5.96 -4.39
N ALA A 201 -10.19 -5.84 -5.38
CA ALA A 201 -10.54 -5.61 -6.78
C ALA A 201 -10.54 -6.90 -7.63
N ILE A 202 -10.31 -8.06 -7.00
CA ILE A 202 -10.24 -9.36 -7.69
C ILE A 202 -11.47 -10.18 -7.32
N HIS A 203 -12.13 -10.75 -8.32
CA HIS A 203 -13.26 -11.62 -8.09
C HIS A 203 -12.83 -12.87 -7.27
N PRO A 204 -13.57 -13.28 -6.22
CA PRO A 204 -13.15 -14.38 -5.33
C PRO A 204 -12.96 -15.76 -5.99
N SER A 205 -13.45 -15.94 -7.21
CA SER A 205 -13.30 -17.20 -7.96
C SER A 205 -12.02 -17.31 -8.79
N LYS A 206 -11.20 -16.25 -8.79
CA LYS A 206 -9.93 -16.19 -9.52
C LYS A 206 -8.79 -16.77 -8.71
#